data_AF-A0A843T028-F1
#
_entry.id   AF-A0A843T028-F1
#
_cell.length_a   1.000
_cell.length_b   1.000
_cell.length_c   1.000
_cell.angle_alpha   90.00
_cell.angle_beta   90.00
_cell.angle_gamma   90.00
#
_symmetry.space_group_name_H-M   'P 1'
#
loop_
_entity.id
_entity.type
_entity.pdbx_description
1 polymer ?
#
loop_
_entity_poly.entity_id
_entity_poly.type
_entity_poly.pdbx_seq_one_letter_code
_entity_poly.pdbx_strand_id
1 'polypeptide(L)'
;MSAGLRLTVVPIELPDILVEQLPSGGEAEWAELGVTVPAVGGEVSIGVFDGLQIAPGMGGIGGLSLLGSASVLPFDVFDTDGFDESDIAFGIGARVNLLEESFYVPGVSLSLMRRSLSEVRFGDICPSGIITGGSSGDTLESGTCAGSGDAGEFTFDLTNWSTRLVASKRFLGAGATLGLGRDGYDSTVGFGFRAPPPAGSGPAVAFRVRDIDVGSSRWTVFGNLSFTFLIASIAAEAGWVQGDSPIGEFSDFQSNFDPGDGSWYGGVGARISL
;
A
#
# COMPACT_ATOMS: atom_id res chain seq x y z
N MET A 1 15.14 22.96 0.77
CA MET A 1 14.55 21.80 0.06
C MET A 1 14.86 20.54 0.87
N SER A 2 14.05 19.49 0.81
CA SER A 2 14.42 18.22 1.48
C SER A 2 14.15 17.00 0.62
N ALA A 3 15.03 16.01 0.72
CA ALA A 3 14.86 14.70 0.11
C ALA A 3 15.03 13.61 1.17
N GLY A 4 14.15 12.61 1.16
CA GLY A 4 14.15 11.49 2.10
C GLY A 4 14.05 10.15 1.39
N LEU A 5 14.58 9.13 2.04
CA LEU A 5 14.46 7.73 1.68
C LEU A 5 13.89 6.98 2.88
N ARG A 6 12.87 6.16 2.64
CA ARG A 6 12.18 5.35 3.64
C ARG A 6 12.21 3.88 3.23
N LEU A 7 12.40 3.02 4.22
CA LEU A 7 12.22 1.58 4.09
C LEU A 7 11.07 1.18 4.99
N THR A 8 10.06 0.56 4.41
CA THR A 8 8.90 0.04 5.13
C THR A 8 8.79 -1.45 4.84
N VAL A 9 8.58 -2.25 5.89
CA VAL A 9 8.38 -3.70 5.76
C VAL A 9 7.03 -4.02 6.37
N VAL A 10 6.17 -4.66 5.59
CA VAL A 10 4.84 -5.07 6.04
C VAL A 10 4.74 -6.59 5.88
N PRO A 11 4.58 -7.36 6.96
CA PRO A 11 4.20 -8.76 6.84
C PRO A 11 2.74 -8.85 6.40
N ILE A 12 2.46 -9.69 5.40
CA ILE A 12 1.11 -9.95 4.90
C ILE A 12 0.89 -11.46 4.87
N GLU A 13 -0.30 -11.90 5.25
CA GLU A 13 -0.72 -13.30 5.16
C GLU A 13 -1.65 -13.42 3.96
N LEU A 14 -1.26 -14.24 2.98
CA LEU A 14 -2.06 -14.50 1.77
C LEU A 14 -2.48 -15.97 1.74
N PRO A 15 -3.72 -16.28 1.31
CA PRO A 15 -4.10 -17.66 1.02
C PRO A 15 -3.28 -18.17 -0.15
N ASP A 16 -2.76 -19.40 -0.06
CA ASP A 16 -2.08 -20.03 -1.17
C ASP A 16 -3.08 -20.39 -2.27
N ILE A 17 -3.06 -19.61 -3.35
CA ILE A 17 -3.87 -19.83 -4.55
C ILE A 17 -3.03 -20.33 -5.74
N LEU A 18 -1.74 -20.58 -5.53
CA LEU A 18 -0.81 -21.05 -6.56
C LEU A 18 -0.77 -22.58 -6.63
N VAL A 19 -1.14 -23.26 -5.54
CA VAL A 19 -1.09 -24.73 -5.47
C VAL A 19 -2.32 -25.38 -6.09
N GLU A 20 -2.12 -26.05 -7.22
CA GLU A 20 -3.05 -27.03 -7.79
C GLU A 20 -2.91 -28.38 -7.04
N GLN A 21 -3.43 -28.47 -5.81
CA GLN A 21 -3.65 -29.77 -5.16
C GLN A 21 -5.09 -29.91 -4.69
N LEU A 22 -5.93 -30.42 -5.59
CA LEU A 22 -7.08 -31.23 -5.16
C LEU A 22 -6.54 -32.65 -4.91
N PRO A 23 -6.43 -33.13 -3.66
CA PRO A 23 -6.15 -34.53 -3.43
C PRO A 23 -7.30 -35.32 -4.07
N SER A 24 -6.98 -36.39 -4.79
CA SER A 24 -7.98 -37.34 -5.28
C SER A 24 -8.74 -37.93 -4.08
N GLY A 25 -9.85 -37.30 -3.70
CA GLY A 25 -10.71 -37.69 -2.58
C GLY A 25 -10.40 -37.07 -1.20
N GLY A 26 -9.70 -35.93 -1.12
CA GLY A 26 -9.43 -35.22 0.14
C GLY A 26 -9.95 -33.77 0.14
N GLU A 27 -10.22 -33.22 1.33
CA GLU A 27 -10.52 -31.80 1.54
C GLU A 27 -9.34 -30.94 1.06
N ALA A 28 -9.60 -29.80 0.40
CA ALA A 28 -8.55 -28.86 0.02
C ALA A 28 -7.94 -28.26 1.29
N GLU A 29 -6.67 -28.58 1.60
CA GLU A 29 -5.91 -27.85 2.61
C GLU A 29 -5.45 -26.53 2.00
N TRP A 30 -6.08 -25.43 2.41
CA TRP A 30 -5.58 -24.09 2.15
C TRP A 30 -4.31 -23.89 2.99
N ALA A 31 -3.14 -23.94 2.36
CA ALA A 31 -1.91 -23.55 3.02
C ALA A 31 -1.87 -22.03 3.18
N GLU A 32 -1.42 -21.54 4.33
CA GLU A 32 -1.20 -20.12 4.58
C GLU A 32 0.20 -19.75 4.06
N LEU A 33 0.28 -18.85 3.07
CA LEU A 33 1.55 -18.30 2.60
C LEU A 33 1.83 -16.97 3.32
N GLY A 34 2.75 -17.01 4.28
CA GLY A 34 3.26 -15.80 4.92
C GLY A 34 4.20 -15.05 3.98
N VAL A 35 3.72 -14.01 3.33
CA VAL A 35 4.50 -13.20 2.38
C VAL A 35 4.96 -11.91 3.06
N THR A 36 6.27 -11.66 3.11
CA THR A 36 6.77 -10.36 3.55
C THR A 36 6.90 -9.45 2.34
N VAL A 37 6.18 -8.32 2.34
CA VAL A 37 6.26 -7.34 1.25
C VAL A 37 7.16 -6.18 1.68
N PRO A 38 8.41 -6.11 1.17
CA PRO A 38 9.26 -4.96 1.37
C PRO A 38 8.84 -3.83 0.42
N ALA A 39 8.80 -2.60 0.94
CA ALA A 39 8.57 -1.40 0.15
C ALA A 39 9.71 -0.42 0.36
N VAL A 40 10.35 -0.01 -0.74
CA VAL A 40 11.39 1.02 -0.73
C VAL A 40 10.85 2.28 -1.36
N GLY A 41 10.89 3.40 -0.66
CA GLY A 41 10.34 4.67 -1.14
C GLY A 41 11.26 5.86 -0.97
N GLY A 42 11.19 6.79 -1.92
CA GLY A 42 11.74 8.13 -1.81
C GLY A 42 10.64 9.17 -1.65
N GLU A 43 10.92 10.22 -0.89
CA GLU A 43 10.07 11.39 -0.73
C GLU A 43 10.86 12.68 -0.97
N VAL A 44 10.22 13.67 -1.58
CA VAL A 44 10.80 15.00 -1.80
C VAL A 44 9.82 16.06 -1.33
N SER A 45 10.35 17.12 -0.74
CA SER A 45 9.55 18.30 -0.38
C SER A 45 10.25 19.59 -0.79
N ILE A 46 9.48 20.49 -1.38
CA ILE A 46 9.94 21.79 -1.89
C ILE A 46 9.06 22.87 -1.28
N GLY A 47 9.66 23.78 -0.51
CA GLY A 47 8.98 24.96 0.02
C GLY A 47 8.64 25.92 -1.12
N VAL A 48 7.37 26.29 -1.23
CA VAL A 48 6.87 27.30 -2.19
C VAL A 48 6.71 28.64 -1.50
N PHE A 49 6.33 28.61 -0.22
CA PHE A 49 6.11 29.80 0.60
C PHE A 49 6.58 29.54 2.03
N ASP A 50 7.40 30.44 2.57
CA ASP A 50 8.02 30.32 3.90
C ASP A 50 7.13 30.87 5.03
N GLY A 51 5.86 31.14 4.76
CA GLY A 51 4.92 31.62 5.78
C GLY A 51 5.03 33.13 6.07
N LEU A 52 4.10 33.61 6.91
CA LEU A 52 4.08 34.97 7.45
C LEU A 52 4.66 34.97 8.86
N GLN A 53 5.69 35.79 9.09
CA GLN A 53 6.25 35.99 10.43
C GLN A 53 5.36 36.95 11.23
N ILE A 54 4.77 36.46 12.32
CA ILE A 54 3.87 37.25 13.17
C ILE A 54 4.67 38.20 14.08
N ALA A 55 5.80 37.74 14.60
CA ALA A 55 6.65 38.51 15.50
C ALA A 55 8.12 38.06 15.42
N PRO A 56 9.10 38.97 15.66
CA PRO A 56 10.51 38.59 15.76
C PRO A 56 10.72 37.51 16.81
N GLY A 57 11.31 36.37 16.42
CA GLY A 57 11.61 35.25 17.31
C GLY A 57 10.47 34.24 17.51
N MET A 58 9.30 34.45 16.89
CA MET A 58 8.24 33.44 16.78
C MET A 58 8.32 32.74 15.42
N GLY A 59 7.93 31.46 15.37
CA GLY A 59 7.80 30.74 14.10
C GLY A 59 6.74 31.41 13.21
N GLY A 60 6.92 31.32 11.88
CA GLY A 60 5.93 31.78 10.91
C GLY A 60 4.64 30.94 10.93
N ILE A 61 3.65 31.41 10.17
CA ILE A 61 2.39 30.68 9.94
C ILE A 61 2.08 30.59 8.46
N GLY A 62 1.40 29.52 8.05
CA GLY A 62 0.90 29.34 6.71
C GLY A 62 1.96 29.02 5.65
N GLY A 63 3.12 28.48 6.04
CA GLY A 63 4.12 28.02 5.08
C GLY A 63 3.55 26.94 4.16
N LEU A 64 3.86 26.97 2.87
CA LEU A 64 3.35 26.03 1.87
C LEU A 64 4.50 25.27 1.24
N SER A 65 4.34 23.95 1.09
CA SER A 65 5.29 23.10 0.40
C SER A 65 4.58 22.11 -0.52
N LEU A 66 5.24 21.78 -1.63
CA LEU A 66 4.86 20.70 -2.53
C LEU A 66 5.56 19.41 -2.11
N LEU A 67 4.84 18.30 -2.23
CA LEU A 67 5.29 16.97 -1.87
C LEU A 67 5.30 16.07 -3.10
N GLY A 68 6.34 15.24 -3.22
CA GLY A 68 6.39 14.14 -4.17
C GLY A 68 6.84 12.85 -3.48
N SER A 69 6.32 11.71 -3.90
CA SER A 69 6.84 10.40 -3.49
C SER A 69 6.90 9.43 -4.67
N ALA A 70 7.87 8.54 -4.64
CA ALA A 70 7.92 7.36 -5.49
C ALA A 70 8.34 6.16 -4.63
N SER A 71 7.71 5.00 -4.81
CA SER A 71 8.10 3.77 -4.12
C SER A 71 8.01 2.59 -5.05
N VAL A 72 8.92 1.64 -4.85
CA VAL A 72 8.99 0.39 -5.60
C VAL A 72 8.68 -0.75 -4.64
N LEU A 73 7.94 -1.73 -5.14
CA LEU A 73 7.70 -3.04 -4.53
C LEU A 73 8.56 -4.05 -5.30
N PRO A 74 9.80 -4.30 -4.86
CA PRO A 74 10.78 -5.08 -5.64
C PRO A 74 10.58 -6.60 -5.45
N PHE A 75 9.42 -7.14 -5.85
CA PHE A 75 9.08 -8.54 -5.65
C PHE A 75 10.14 -9.51 -6.23
N ASP A 76 10.68 -9.20 -7.41
CA ASP A 76 11.72 -9.98 -8.11
C ASP A 76 13.03 -10.10 -7.32
N VAL A 77 13.36 -9.11 -6.49
CA VAL A 77 14.62 -9.08 -5.72
C VAL A 77 14.55 -9.97 -4.50
N PHE A 78 13.34 -10.26 -4.02
CA PHE A 78 13.09 -11.02 -2.80
C PHE A 78 12.55 -12.43 -3.07
N ASP A 79 12.54 -12.88 -4.34
CA ASP A 79 12.06 -14.20 -4.76
C ASP A 79 10.66 -14.50 -4.18
N THR A 80 9.76 -13.52 -4.34
CA THR A 80 8.41 -13.62 -3.79
C THR A 80 7.54 -14.44 -4.74
N ASP A 81 7.33 -15.71 -4.39
CA ASP A 81 6.52 -16.65 -5.19
C ASP A 81 5.17 -16.02 -5.60
N GLY A 82 4.88 -16.05 -6.91
CA GLY A 82 3.62 -15.59 -7.50
C GLY A 82 3.57 -14.12 -7.97
N PHE A 83 4.64 -13.35 -7.79
CA PHE A 83 4.77 -12.00 -8.34
C PHE A 83 5.88 -11.95 -9.39
N ASP A 84 5.52 -11.56 -10.62
CA ASP A 84 6.43 -11.63 -11.78
C ASP A 84 7.13 -10.30 -12.13
N GLU A 85 6.65 -9.17 -11.59
CA GLU A 85 7.19 -7.84 -11.95
C GLU A 85 7.22 -6.88 -10.77
N SER A 86 8.27 -6.05 -10.70
CA SER A 86 8.36 -4.96 -9.74
C SER A 86 7.37 -3.84 -10.05
N ASP A 87 6.51 -3.51 -9.10
CA ASP A 87 5.55 -2.41 -9.26
C ASP A 87 6.04 -1.10 -8.67
N ILE A 88 5.56 0.01 -9.26
CA ILE A 88 5.87 1.36 -8.81
C ILE A 88 4.61 2.10 -8.38
N ALA A 89 4.70 2.75 -7.23
CA ALA A 89 3.72 3.72 -6.77
C ALA A 89 4.32 5.12 -6.86
N PHE A 90 3.52 6.08 -7.33
CA PHE A 90 3.88 7.49 -7.33
C PHE A 90 2.86 8.30 -6.55
N GLY A 91 3.26 9.49 -6.10
CA GLY A 91 2.37 10.37 -5.39
C GLY A 91 2.79 11.82 -5.45
N ILE A 92 1.77 12.68 -5.39
CA ILE A 92 1.90 14.13 -5.38
C ILE A 92 1.00 14.71 -4.30
N GLY A 93 1.45 15.76 -3.66
CA GLY A 93 0.70 16.39 -2.59
C GLY A 93 1.18 17.78 -2.25
N ALA A 94 0.55 18.34 -1.22
CA ALA A 94 0.91 19.62 -0.65
C ALA A 94 0.83 19.55 0.88
N ARG A 95 1.63 20.39 1.53
CA ARG A 95 1.61 20.57 2.98
C ARG A 95 1.59 22.05 3.33
N VAL A 96 0.72 22.38 4.27
CA VAL A 96 0.60 23.69 4.88
C VAL A 96 1.10 23.60 6.33
N ASN A 97 2.11 24.39 6.67
CA ASN A 97 2.58 24.60 8.03
C ASN A 97 1.63 25.59 8.70
N LEU A 98 0.71 25.09 9.51
CA LEU A 98 -0.22 25.94 10.28
C LEU A 98 0.55 26.79 11.28
N LEU A 99 1.55 26.18 11.93
CA LEU A 99 2.48 26.81 12.84
C LEU A 99 3.88 26.31 12.50
N GLU A 100 4.82 27.22 12.31
CA GLU A 100 6.22 26.84 12.22
C GLU A 100 6.80 26.60 13.61
N GLU A 101 7.74 25.68 13.64
CA GLU A 101 8.42 25.33 14.86
C GLU A 101 9.29 26.49 15.36
N SER A 102 9.23 26.77 16.65
CA SER A 102 10.12 27.71 17.34
C SER A 102 10.75 27.07 18.57
N PHE A 103 11.52 27.83 19.37
CA PHE A 103 12.11 27.27 20.59
C PHE A 103 11.05 26.82 21.63
N TYR A 104 9.90 27.51 21.73
CA TYR A 104 8.85 27.18 22.71
C TYR A 104 7.60 26.54 22.11
N VAL A 105 7.32 26.77 20.82
CA VAL A 105 6.10 26.28 20.15
C VAL A 105 6.45 25.09 19.24
N PRO A 106 5.69 23.99 19.26
CA PRO A 106 5.85 22.91 18.30
C PRO A 106 5.39 23.35 16.90
N GLY A 107 6.00 22.79 15.86
CA GLY A 107 5.50 22.94 14.50
C GLY A 107 4.23 22.12 14.33
N VAL A 108 3.23 22.68 13.65
CA VAL A 108 1.99 21.98 13.31
C VAL A 108 1.75 22.11 11.81
N SER A 109 1.50 21.00 11.14
CA SER A 109 1.27 20.98 9.70
C SER A 109 0.10 20.07 9.31
N LEU A 110 -0.59 20.49 8.25
CA LEU A 110 -1.61 19.70 7.57
C LEU A 110 -1.11 19.36 6.18
N SER A 111 -1.24 18.10 5.77
CA SER A 111 -0.84 17.66 4.44
C SER A 111 -1.92 16.81 3.78
N LEU A 112 -1.99 16.92 2.46
CA LEU A 112 -2.83 16.10 1.60
C LEU A 112 -1.94 15.50 0.52
N MET A 113 -2.10 14.21 0.26
CA MET A 113 -1.32 13.50 -0.74
C MET A 113 -2.21 12.52 -1.49
N ARG A 114 -2.12 12.53 -2.81
CA ARG A 114 -2.68 11.50 -3.67
C ARG A 114 -1.55 10.56 -4.09
N ARG A 115 -1.75 9.26 -3.92
CA ARG A 115 -0.86 8.22 -4.40
C ARG A 115 -1.62 7.27 -5.32
N SER A 116 -0.91 6.70 -6.27
CA SER A 116 -1.43 5.66 -7.15
C SER A 116 -0.38 4.58 -7.33
N LEU A 117 -0.83 3.34 -7.27
CA LEU A 117 -0.12 2.11 -7.57
C LEU A 117 -0.72 1.57 -8.87
N SER A 118 0.14 1.10 -9.77
CA SER A 118 -0.28 0.38 -10.97
C SER A 118 -1.00 -0.93 -10.63
N GLU A 119 -1.63 -1.57 -11.62
CA GLU A 119 -2.22 -2.90 -11.45
C GLU A 119 -1.11 -3.89 -11.04
N VAL A 120 -1.20 -4.38 -9.81
CA VAL A 120 -0.40 -5.50 -9.30
C VAL A 120 -1.13 -6.79 -9.66
N ARG A 121 -0.39 -7.75 -10.21
CA ARG A 121 -0.90 -9.07 -10.58
C ARG A 121 -0.17 -10.16 -9.79
N PHE A 122 -0.94 -11.11 -9.30
CA PHE A 122 -0.47 -12.32 -8.64
C PHE A 122 -1.03 -13.55 -9.37
N GLY A 123 -0.13 -14.37 -9.93
CA GLY A 123 -0.48 -15.50 -10.81
C GLY A 123 -1.09 -15.10 -12.16
N ASP A 124 -1.14 -16.06 -13.09
CA ASP A 124 -1.79 -15.89 -14.39
C ASP A 124 -2.46 -17.19 -14.87
N ILE A 125 -3.79 -17.20 -14.85
CA ILE A 125 -4.58 -18.39 -15.23
C ILE A 125 -4.44 -18.75 -16.72
N CYS A 126 -4.23 -17.77 -17.60
CA CYS A 126 -4.12 -17.97 -19.03
C CYS A 126 -3.08 -16.99 -19.63
N PRO A 127 -1.77 -17.25 -19.48
CA PRO A 127 -0.72 -16.34 -19.95
C PRO A 127 -0.74 -16.08 -21.46
N SER A 128 -1.29 -17.03 -22.21
CA SER A 128 -1.46 -16.94 -23.67
C SER A 128 -2.87 -16.51 -24.09
N GLY A 129 -3.70 -16.08 -23.14
CA GLY A 129 -5.06 -15.61 -23.35
C GLY A 129 -6.13 -16.72 -23.35
N ILE A 130 -7.39 -16.27 -23.25
CA ILE A 130 -8.59 -17.10 -23.39
C ILE A 130 -8.96 -17.20 -24.87
N ILE A 131 -9.09 -18.42 -25.41
CA ILE A 131 -9.26 -18.68 -26.86
C ILE A 131 -10.72 -18.96 -27.25
N THR A 132 -11.45 -19.65 -26.37
CA THR A 132 -12.87 -19.96 -26.59
C THR A 132 -13.65 -19.50 -25.39
N GLY A 133 -14.45 -18.45 -25.54
CA GLY A 133 -15.10 -17.83 -24.40
C GLY A 133 -16.18 -16.85 -24.77
N GLY A 134 -17.02 -16.52 -23.78
CA GLY A 134 -18.01 -15.47 -23.86
C GLY A 134 -17.83 -14.52 -22.69
N SER A 135 -17.87 -13.21 -22.97
CA SER A 135 -17.90 -12.18 -21.94
C SER A 135 -19.35 -11.89 -21.57
N SER A 136 -19.66 -11.93 -20.28
CA SER A 136 -20.98 -11.58 -19.74
C SER A 136 -20.96 -10.12 -19.32
N GLY A 137 -20.88 -9.20 -20.29
CA GLY A 137 -20.54 -7.80 -20.04
C GLY A 137 -19.03 -7.59 -19.89
N ASP A 138 -18.63 -6.48 -19.27
CA ASP A 138 -17.21 -6.11 -19.11
C ASP A 138 -16.54 -6.81 -17.90
N THR A 139 -17.32 -7.33 -16.95
CA THR A 139 -16.81 -7.80 -15.66
C THR A 139 -16.54 -9.30 -15.56
N LEU A 140 -17.11 -10.13 -16.43
CA LEU A 140 -16.94 -11.59 -16.39
C LEU A 140 -16.49 -12.13 -17.74
N GLU A 141 -15.32 -12.74 -17.76
CA GLU A 141 -14.76 -13.49 -18.87
C GLU A 141 -14.76 -14.98 -18.50
N SER A 142 -15.20 -15.83 -19.42
CA SER A 142 -15.16 -17.28 -19.21
C SER A 142 -14.74 -17.96 -20.49
N GLY A 143 -13.91 -19.00 -20.40
CA GLY A 143 -13.47 -19.71 -21.59
C GLY A 143 -12.41 -20.77 -21.37
N THR A 144 -11.58 -21.02 -22.39
CA THR A 144 -10.47 -21.98 -22.30
C THR A 144 -9.13 -21.32 -22.59
N CYS A 145 -8.08 -21.73 -21.86
CA CYS A 145 -6.75 -21.12 -21.98
C CYS A 145 -5.94 -21.68 -23.17
N ALA A 146 -5.14 -20.81 -23.79
CA ALA A 146 -4.10 -21.16 -24.77
C ALA A 146 -2.83 -21.77 -24.15
N GLY A 147 -2.94 -22.81 -23.33
CA GLY A 147 -1.76 -23.48 -22.75
C GLY A 147 -1.81 -23.57 -21.23
N SER A 148 -0.67 -23.87 -20.60
CA SER A 148 -0.53 -23.91 -19.14
C SER A 148 -0.57 -22.51 -18.53
N GLY A 149 -0.97 -22.43 -17.27
CA GLY A 149 -1.15 -21.22 -16.47
C GLY A 149 -1.52 -21.67 -15.06
N ASP A 150 -1.56 -20.71 -14.15
CA ASP A 150 -1.74 -20.98 -12.73
C ASP A 150 -3.19 -21.35 -12.39
N ALA A 151 -3.39 -21.93 -11.20
CA ALA A 151 -4.71 -22.30 -10.70
C ALA A 151 -5.58 -21.07 -10.39
N GLY A 152 -4.93 -19.98 -9.96
CA GLY A 152 -5.57 -18.73 -9.58
C GLY A 152 -4.85 -17.50 -10.12
N GLU A 153 -5.59 -16.41 -10.29
CA GLU A 153 -5.09 -15.08 -10.60
C GLU A 153 -5.76 -14.09 -9.66
N PHE A 154 -5.01 -13.10 -9.18
CA PHE A 154 -5.52 -11.97 -8.43
C PHE A 154 -4.88 -10.68 -8.95
N THR A 155 -5.70 -9.67 -9.25
CA THR A 155 -5.24 -8.37 -9.74
C THR A 155 -5.84 -7.26 -8.90
N PHE A 156 -5.06 -6.24 -8.58
CA PHE A 156 -5.57 -5.03 -7.94
C PHE A 156 -4.76 -3.80 -8.33
N ASP A 157 -5.41 -2.67 -8.56
CA ASP A 157 -4.77 -1.36 -8.53
C ASP A 157 -5.12 -0.63 -7.23
N LEU A 158 -4.42 0.46 -6.93
CA LEU A 158 -4.71 1.23 -5.71
C LEU A 158 -4.52 2.71 -5.93
N THR A 159 -5.59 3.48 -5.74
CA THR A 159 -5.53 4.93 -5.55
C THR A 159 -5.75 5.27 -4.08
N ASN A 160 -4.88 6.09 -3.51
CA ASN A 160 -4.95 6.51 -2.11
C ASN A 160 -5.00 8.03 -1.98
N TRP A 161 -5.97 8.51 -1.22
CA TRP A 161 -6.05 9.89 -0.75
C TRP A 161 -5.75 9.97 0.74
N SER A 162 -4.69 10.67 1.07
CA SER A 162 -4.13 10.66 2.41
C SER A 162 -4.05 12.06 2.99
N THR A 163 -4.77 12.29 4.09
CA THR A 163 -4.72 13.53 4.85
C THR A 163 -4.00 13.28 6.17
N ARG A 164 -3.03 14.13 6.53
CA ARG A 164 -2.31 14.02 7.81
C ARG A 164 -2.20 15.36 8.53
N LEU A 165 -2.52 15.36 9.82
CA LEU A 165 -2.24 16.43 10.77
C LEU A 165 -1.08 16.00 11.66
N VAL A 166 -0.04 16.83 11.73
CA VAL A 166 1.22 16.46 12.38
C VAL A 166 1.69 17.58 13.28
N ALA A 167 2.05 17.24 14.51
CA ALA A 167 2.75 18.12 15.44
C ALA A 167 4.18 17.61 15.67
N SER A 168 5.18 18.47 15.51
CA SER A 168 6.60 18.11 15.64
C SER A 168 7.37 19.10 16.51
N LYS A 169 8.39 18.60 17.19
CA LYS A 169 9.32 19.40 17.99
C LYS A 169 10.72 18.84 17.89
N ARG A 170 11.70 19.73 17.72
CA ARG A 170 13.12 19.42 17.66
C ARG A 170 13.87 20.19 18.74
N PHE A 171 14.74 19.46 19.43
CA PHE A 171 15.59 19.98 20.49
C PHE A 171 16.97 19.32 20.41
N LEU A 172 18.02 20.14 20.25
CA LEU A 172 19.42 19.71 20.24
C LEU A 172 19.72 18.53 19.29
N GLY A 173 19.13 18.56 18.09
CA GLY A 173 19.35 17.52 17.07
C GLY A 173 18.42 16.31 17.19
N ALA A 174 17.80 16.07 18.36
CA ALA A 174 16.73 15.11 18.51
C ALA A 174 15.38 15.74 18.14
N GLY A 175 14.50 15.01 17.49
CA GLY A 175 13.16 15.43 17.12
C GLY A 175 12.13 14.38 17.51
N ALA A 176 10.95 14.84 17.91
CA ALA A 176 9.79 14.02 18.16
C ALA A 176 8.61 14.55 17.36
N THR A 177 7.82 13.64 16.81
CA THR A 177 6.63 13.95 16.03
C THR A 177 5.49 13.05 16.46
N LEU A 178 4.28 13.62 16.47
CA LEU A 178 3.04 12.89 16.66
C LEU A 178 2.06 13.32 15.55
N GLY A 179 1.34 12.36 14.97
CA GLY A 179 0.45 12.61 13.87
C GLY A 179 -0.81 11.77 13.89
N LEU A 180 -1.85 12.32 13.26
CA LEU A 180 -3.12 11.69 12.98
C LEU A 180 -3.33 11.73 11.46
N GLY A 181 -3.85 10.66 10.90
CA GLY A 181 -4.11 10.55 9.48
C GLY A 181 -5.46 9.93 9.17
N ARG A 182 -5.97 10.25 7.99
CA ARG A 182 -7.09 9.56 7.36
C ARG A 182 -6.69 9.22 5.93
N ASP A 183 -6.76 7.94 5.62
CA ASP A 183 -6.37 7.37 4.34
C ASP A 183 -7.62 6.77 3.69
N GLY A 184 -8.06 7.34 2.57
CA GLY A 184 -9.08 6.77 1.70
C GLY A 184 -8.42 5.96 0.60
N TYR A 185 -8.97 4.80 0.31
CA TYR A 185 -8.47 3.85 -0.68
C TYR A 185 -9.60 3.52 -1.65
N ASP A 186 -9.28 3.62 -2.93
CA ASP A 186 -10.10 3.16 -4.04
C ASP A 186 -9.25 2.14 -4.80
N SER A 187 -9.80 0.95 -5.04
CA SER A 187 -9.11 -0.16 -5.68
C SER A 187 -10.08 -0.89 -6.59
N THR A 188 -9.63 -1.26 -7.79
CA THR A 188 -10.37 -2.17 -8.65
C THR A 188 -9.70 -3.53 -8.57
N VAL A 189 -10.47 -4.53 -8.16
CA VAL A 189 -10.00 -5.89 -7.90
C VAL A 189 -10.51 -6.83 -8.99
N GLY A 190 -9.69 -7.80 -9.36
CA GLY A 190 -10.06 -8.93 -10.19
C GLY A 190 -9.53 -10.23 -9.62
N PHE A 191 -10.25 -11.31 -9.87
CA PHE A 191 -9.81 -12.65 -9.54
C PHE A 191 -10.16 -13.61 -10.66
N GLY A 192 -9.38 -14.67 -10.77
CA GLY A 192 -9.57 -15.70 -11.78
C GLY A 192 -9.23 -17.07 -11.26
N PHE A 193 -9.92 -18.08 -11.80
CA PHE A 193 -9.71 -19.47 -11.45
C PHE A 193 -9.64 -20.32 -12.71
N ARG A 194 -8.70 -21.27 -12.71
CA ARG A 194 -8.51 -22.24 -13.76
C ARG A 194 -8.81 -23.64 -13.23
N ALA A 195 -9.79 -24.29 -13.82
CA ALA A 195 -10.09 -25.68 -13.54
C ALA A 195 -9.30 -26.60 -14.51
N PRO A 196 -8.55 -27.60 -13.99
CA PRO A 196 -7.96 -28.62 -14.84
C PRO A 196 -9.04 -29.37 -15.63
N PRO A 197 -8.72 -29.85 -16.84
CA PRO A 197 -9.68 -30.57 -17.65
C PRO A 197 -10.14 -31.87 -16.95
N PRO A 198 -11.44 -32.21 -16.98
CA PRO A 198 -11.91 -33.48 -16.44
C PRO A 198 -11.19 -34.65 -17.12
N ALA A 199 -10.53 -35.48 -16.32
CA ALA A 199 -9.82 -36.69 -16.76
C ALA A 199 -8.72 -36.49 -17.82
N GLY A 200 -8.11 -35.29 -17.89
CA GLY A 200 -6.98 -35.03 -18.80
C GLY A 200 -7.37 -34.97 -20.28
N SER A 201 -8.66 -34.92 -20.62
CA SER A 201 -9.16 -34.77 -21.98
C SER A 201 -9.88 -33.44 -22.15
N GLY A 202 -9.25 -32.51 -22.86
CA GLY A 202 -9.81 -31.19 -23.20
C GLY A 202 -8.95 -30.02 -22.73
N PRO A 203 -9.22 -28.80 -23.20
CA PRO A 203 -8.54 -27.60 -22.71
C PRO A 203 -9.05 -27.23 -21.30
N ALA A 204 -8.17 -26.66 -20.47
CA ALA A 204 -8.55 -26.16 -19.15
C ALA A 204 -9.59 -25.04 -19.29
N VAL A 205 -10.57 -25.02 -18.38
CA VAL A 205 -11.61 -24.00 -18.35
C VAL A 205 -11.19 -22.93 -17.35
N ALA A 206 -11.27 -21.67 -17.75
CA ALA A 206 -10.95 -20.52 -16.92
C ALA A 206 -12.16 -19.60 -16.78
N PHE A 207 -12.27 -19.00 -15.60
CA PHE A 207 -13.24 -17.97 -15.27
C PHE A 207 -12.49 -16.81 -14.65
N ARG A 208 -12.74 -15.59 -15.13
CA ARG A 208 -12.11 -14.37 -14.63
C ARG A 208 -13.17 -13.32 -14.38
N VAL A 209 -13.20 -12.78 -13.17
CA VAL A 209 -13.99 -11.61 -12.81
C VAL A 209 -13.04 -10.43 -12.68
N ARG A 210 -13.35 -9.31 -13.35
CA ARG A 210 -12.59 -8.06 -13.27
C ARG A 210 -13.53 -6.91 -12.89
N ASP A 211 -12.92 -5.77 -12.62
CA ASP A 211 -13.63 -4.51 -12.40
C ASP A 211 -14.54 -4.49 -11.17
N ILE A 212 -14.09 -5.12 -10.08
CA ILE A 212 -14.77 -5.05 -8.78
C ILE A 212 -14.23 -3.84 -8.01
N ASP A 213 -15.01 -2.77 -7.95
CA ASP A 213 -14.64 -1.58 -7.20
C ASP A 213 -14.78 -1.80 -5.69
N VAL A 214 -13.67 -1.63 -4.98
CA VAL A 214 -13.59 -1.72 -3.52
C VAL A 214 -13.08 -0.39 -2.96
N GLY A 215 -13.88 0.22 -2.10
CA GLY A 215 -13.54 1.46 -1.39
C GLY A 215 -13.41 1.21 0.11
N SER A 216 -12.38 1.77 0.74
CA SER A 216 -12.16 1.66 2.19
C SER A 216 -11.56 2.94 2.75
N SER A 217 -11.85 3.27 4.01
CA SER A 217 -11.24 4.44 4.65
C SER A 217 -10.76 4.12 6.06
N ARG A 218 -9.49 4.43 6.34
CA ARG A 218 -8.84 4.06 7.59
C ARG A 218 -8.31 5.30 8.31
N TRP A 219 -8.45 5.29 9.64
CA TRP A 219 -7.78 6.25 10.50
C TRP A 219 -6.42 5.71 10.93
N THR A 220 -5.45 6.60 11.02
CA THR A 220 -4.08 6.27 11.45
C THR A 220 -3.62 7.20 12.55
N VAL A 221 -2.88 6.66 13.51
CA VAL A 221 -2.16 7.42 14.54
C VAL A 221 -0.72 6.98 14.52
N PHE A 222 0.22 7.92 14.50
CA PHE A 222 1.64 7.59 14.40
C PHE A 222 2.51 8.55 15.16
N GLY A 223 3.69 8.08 15.56
CA GLY A 223 4.72 8.88 16.17
C GLY A 223 6.09 8.52 15.60
N ASN A 224 6.98 9.50 15.52
CA ASN A 224 8.36 9.26 15.14
C ASN A 224 9.33 9.97 16.08
N LEU A 225 10.49 9.33 16.24
CA LEU A 225 11.67 9.89 16.86
C LEU A 225 12.74 10.03 15.79
N SER A 226 13.37 11.19 15.72
CA SER A 226 14.42 11.48 14.75
C SER A 226 15.66 12.03 15.42
N PHE A 227 16.81 11.77 14.83
CA PHE A 227 18.07 12.34 15.22
C PHE A 227 18.77 12.90 13.99
N THR A 228 19.17 14.16 14.06
CA THR A 228 19.82 14.86 12.95
C THR A 228 21.25 15.19 13.28
N PHE A 229 22.14 14.80 12.38
CA PHE A 229 23.56 15.08 12.40
C PHE A 229 23.94 15.83 11.12
N LEU A 230 24.36 17.09 11.27
CA LEU A 230 24.67 18.00 10.16
C LEU A 230 23.45 18.18 9.23
N ILE A 231 23.54 17.68 7.99
CA ILE A 231 22.51 17.76 6.96
C ILE A 231 21.66 16.48 6.87
N ALA A 232 22.05 15.41 7.57
CA ALA A 232 21.41 14.10 7.50
C ALA A 232 20.64 13.80 8.80
N SER A 233 19.47 13.18 8.67
CA SER A 233 18.64 12.77 9.78
C SER A 233 18.18 11.33 9.63
N ILE A 234 18.18 10.58 10.71
CA ILE A 234 17.59 9.23 10.79
C ILE A 234 16.33 9.34 11.63
N ALA A 235 15.28 8.63 11.25
CA ALA A 235 14.03 8.56 11.97
C ALA A 235 13.56 7.12 12.14
N ALA A 236 12.96 6.83 13.28
CA ALA A 236 12.22 5.61 13.55
C ALA A 236 10.74 5.98 13.79
N GLU A 237 9.85 5.22 13.19
CA GLU A 237 8.40 5.44 13.22
C GLU A 237 7.70 4.20 13.78
N ALA A 238 6.64 4.45 14.55
CA ALA A 238 5.67 3.45 14.95
C ALA A 238 4.27 4.06 14.87
N GLY A 239 3.30 3.26 14.48
CA GLY A 239 1.92 3.70 14.36
C GLY A 239 0.93 2.57 14.44
N TRP A 240 -0.33 2.97 14.53
CA TRP A 240 -1.49 2.10 14.54
C TRP A 240 -2.46 2.57 13.45
N VAL A 241 -3.02 1.61 12.73
CA VAL A 241 -4.04 1.83 11.71
C VAL A 241 -5.31 1.10 12.10
N GLN A 242 -6.45 1.76 11.95
CA GLN A 242 -7.75 1.17 12.19
C GLN A 242 -8.06 0.11 11.12
N GLY A 243 -8.63 -1.02 11.53
CA GLY A 243 -9.28 -1.98 10.64
C GLY A 243 -10.55 -1.39 10.01
N ASP A 244 -11.15 -2.12 9.07
CA ASP A 244 -12.42 -1.75 8.45
C ASP A 244 -13.38 -2.95 8.45
N SER A 245 -14.66 -2.69 8.23
CA SER A 245 -15.67 -3.75 8.24
C SER A 245 -15.35 -4.79 7.15
N PRO A 246 -15.67 -6.08 7.39
CA PRO A 246 -15.56 -7.10 6.35
C PRO A 246 -16.34 -6.67 5.11
N ILE A 247 -15.79 -6.93 3.93
CA ILE A 247 -16.54 -6.78 2.68
C ILE A 247 -17.74 -7.74 2.77
N GLY A 248 -18.95 -7.18 2.68
CA GLY A 248 -20.18 -7.85 3.11
C GLY A 248 -20.49 -9.17 2.39
N GLU A 249 -19.91 -9.40 1.21
CA GLU A 249 -20.09 -10.66 0.46
C GLU A 249 -19.26 -11.83 1.02
N PHE A 250 -18.31 -11.60 1.93
CA PHE A 250 -17.37 -12.61 2.44
C PHE A 250 -17.38 -12.77 3.97
N SER A 251 -18.38 -12.22 4.67
CA SER A 251 -18.47 -12.26 6.14
C SER A 251 -18.51 -13.67 6.75
N ASP A 252 -18.94 -14.66 5.97
CA ASP A 252 -19.22 -16.01 6.47
C ASP A 252 -18.01 -16.97 6.39
N PHE A 253 -16.91 -16.55 5.75
CA PHE A 253 -15.68 -17.34 5.60
C PHE A 253 -14.62 -17.07 6.69
N GLN A 254 -14.83 -16.06 7.54
CA GLN A 254 -13.85 -15.62 8.54
C GLN A 254 -14.10 -16.32 9.88
N SER A 255 -13.49 -17.48 10.12
CA SER A 255 -13.58 -18.11 11.45
C SER A 255 -12.60 -17.57 12.48
N ASN A 256 -11.51 -16.87 12.08
CA ASN A 256 -10.47 -16.40 13.00
C ASN A 256 -9.83 -15.02 12.69
N PHE A 257 -10.15 -14.37 11.56
CA PHE A 257 -9.58 -13.07 11.19
C PHE A 257 -10.65 -11.98 11.33
N ASP A 258 -10.45 -11.02 12.23
CA ASP A 258 -11.32 -9.85 12.38
C ASP A 258 -10.72 -8.66 11.59
N PRO A 259 -11.27 -8.30 10.41
CA PRO A 259 -10.78 -7.17 9.63
C PRO A 259 -11.03 -5.82 10.31
N GLY A 260 -11.88 -5.79 11.35
CA GLY A 260 -12.12 -4.63 12.20
C GLY A 260 -11.02 -4.38 13.21
N ASP A 261 -10.16 -5.36 13.49
CA ASP A 261 -9.03 -5.18 14.41
C ASP A 261 -7.94 -4.32 13.77
N GLY A 262 -7.50 -3.31 14.52
CA GLY A 262 -6.47 -2.39 14.03
C GLY A 262 -5.07 -2.97 14.10
N SER A 263 -4.25 -2.68 13.10
CA SER A 263 -2.90 -3.23 12.97
C SER A 263 -1.83 -2.23 13.40
N TRP A 264 -0.72 -2.74 13.95
CA TRP A 264 0.46 -1.93 14.25
C TRP A 264 1.44 -1.98 13.08
N TYR A 265 2.15 -0.88 12.85
CA TYR A 265 3.23 -0.80 11.88
C TYR A 265 4.41 -0.01 12.42
N GLY A 266 5.57 -0.20 11.79
CA GLY A 266 6.78 0.54 12.11
C GLY A 266 7.72 0.62 10.92
N GLY A 267 8.69 1.53 11.00
CA GLY A 267 9.64 1.75 9.92
C GLY A 267 10.82 2.61 10.32
N VAL A 268 11.80 2.65 9.44
CA VAL A 268 12.98 3.52 9.59
C VAL A 268 13.21 4.31 8.30
N GLY A 269 13.68 5.53 8.46
CA GLY A 269 13.92 6.44 7.34
C GLY A 269 15.17 7.28 7.55
N ALA A 270 15.74 7.72 6.44
CA ALA A 270 16.82 8.69 6.41
C ALA A 270 16.41 9.88 5.54
N ARG A 271 16.75 11.10 5.95
CA ARG A 271 16.47 12.33 5.20
C ARG A 271 17.69 13.21 5.15
N ILE A 272 17.85 13.90 4.03
CA ILE A 272 18.85 14.94 3.82
C ILE A 272 18.11 16.27 3.60
N SER A 273 18.54 17.30 4.31
CA SER A 273 18.01 18.66 4.18
C SER A 273 19.09 19.58 3.64
N LEU A 274 18.76 20.33 2.58
CA LEU A 274 19.66 21.25 1.87
C LEU A 274 19.03 22.65 1.79
#